data_AF-A0A953H4E8-F1
#
_entry.id   AF-A0A953H4E8-F1
#
_cell.length_a   1.000
_cell.length_b   1.000
_cell.length_c   1.000
_cell.angle_alpha   90.00
_cell.angle_beta   90.00
_cell.angle_gamma   90.00
#
_symmetry.space_group_name_H-M   'P 1'
#
loop_
_entity.id
_entity.type
_entity.pdbx_description
1 polymer ?
#
loop_
_entity_poly.entity_id
_entity_poly.type
_entity_poly.pdbx_seq_one_letter_code
_entity_poly.pdbx_strand_id
1 'polypeptide(L)'
;VKETAYLTNAFAREATAAIERSKAQPFFLYLALNAIHSPMQAPVPYLKKFEYIRDEHRRLFAAMTAAMDEAVGAVLTKLRDLGLEENTLVIFLSDNGGPTAELTSGNGALRGGKGQLYEGGIRVPFLAQWKGRIAAGQTIDDPVISLDLFPTFLEAAAIPPGRFRLDGLSLLPRLTGKQKSLPERALFWRYGANIALRRGDWKIVRQATPGPKQSTLEMFYLKEDTGEMRNRAAEDPGRLQGLKNEMDELNRQMAAPLW
;
A
#
# COMPACT_ATOMS: atom_id res chain seq x y z
N VAL A 1 21.28 11.73 18.93
CA VAL A 1 20.03 12.33 19.43
C VAL A 1 19.43 11.37 20.46
N LYS A 2 19.03 11.84 21.65
CA LYS A 2 18.29 11.03 22.63
C LYS A 2 16.81 11.37 22.48
N GLU A 3 16.03 10.49 21.85
CA GLU A 3 14.59 10.68 21.71
C GLU A 3 13.86 10.26 23.00
N THR A 4 12.88 11.05 23.43
CA THR A 4 12.13 10.81 24.67
C THR A 4 10.62 10.79 24.45
N ALA A 5 10.15 11.27 23.30
CA ALA A 5 8.76 11.14 22.91
C ALA A 5 8.47 9.73 22.37
N TYR A 6 7.19 9.36 22.38
CA TYR A 6 6.72 8.20 21.63
C TYR A 6 7.04 8.37 20.15
N LEU A 7 7.60 7.32 19.52
CA LEU A 7 8.25 7.44 18.21
C LEU A 7 7.33 7.98 17.10
N THR A 8 6.05 7.61 17.10
CA THR A 8 5.06 8.14 16.16
C THR A 8 4.88 9.66 16.32
N ASN A 9 4.86 10.18 17.56
CA ASN A 9 4.78 11.62 17.81
C ASN A 9 6.10 12.32 17.46
N ALA A 10 7.25 11.69 17.71
CA ALA A 10 8.55 12.22 17.30
C ALA A 10 8.63 12.39 15.77
N PHE A 11 8.19 11.40 15.01
CA PHE A 11 8.14 11.49 13.55
C PHE A 11 7.20 12.60 13.06
N ALA A 12 6.03 12.77 13.67
CA ALA A 12 5.13 13.89 13.35
C ALA A 12 5.78 15.27 13.63
N ARG A 13 6.47 15.40 14.77
CA ARG A 13 7.20 16.62 15.14
C ARG A 13 8.28 16.94 14.11
N GLU A 14 9.10 15.97 13.73
CA GLU A 14 10.16 16.20 12.75
C GLU A 14 9.63 16.44 11.34
N ALA A 15 8.56 15.76 10.93
CA ALA A 15 7.89 15.97 9.66
C ALA A 15 7.35 17.40 9.54
N THR A 16 6.62 17.87 10.55
CA THR A 16 6.06 19.23 10.56
C THR A 16 7.15 20.29 10.61
N ALA A 17 8.23 20.06 11.36
CA ALA A 17 9.39 20.96 11.37
C ALA A 17 10.14 20.98 10.03
N ALA A 18 10.25 19.84 9.34
CA ALA A 18 10.84 19.78 8.00
C ALA A 18 10.02 20.58 6.98
N ILE A 19 8.68 20.42 6.98
CA ILE A 19 7.79 21.20 6.12
C ILE A 19 7.94 22.70 6.38
N GLU A 20 7.95 23.12 7.66
CA GLU A 20 8.14 24.52 8.04
C GLU A 20 9.44 25.11 7.49
N ARG A 21 10.55 24.37 7.60
CA ARG A 21 11.86 24.79 7.08
C ARG A 21 11.88 24.85 5.55
N SER A 22 11.14 23.98 4.88
CA SER A 22 11.11 23.87 3.42
C SER A 22 10.04 24.71 2.74
N LYS A 23 9.16 25.39 3.48
CA LYS A 23 7.94 26.06 2.96
C LYS A 23 8.16 27.05 1.80
N ALA A 24 9.37 27.57 1.63
CA ALA A 24 9.72 28.52 0.57
C ALA A 24 10.13 27.85 -0.76
N GLN A 25 10.27 26.51 -0.80
CA GLN A 25 10.68 25.75 -1.99
C GLN A 25 9.84 24.47 -2.13
N PRO A 26 9.75 23.87 -3.34
CA PRO A 26 9.20 22.53 -3.49
C PRO A 26 9.96 21.53 -2.62
N PHE A 27 9.25 20.60 -2.00
CA PHE A 27 9.85 19.58 -1.14
C PHE A 27 9.28 18.19 -1.43
N PHE A 28 10.06 17.18 -1.06
CA PHE A 28 9.63 15.78 -0.99
C PHE A 28 9.86 15.30 0.44
N LEU A 29 8.83 14.72 1.05
CA LEU A 29 8.90 14.15 2.39
C LEU A 29 8.40 12.70 2.34
N TYR A 30 9.30 11.77 2.68
CA TYR A 30 8.94 10.38 2.92
C TYR A 30 8.82 10.14 4.43
N LEU A 31 7.59 10.10 4.93
CA LEU A 31 7.29 9.85 6.34
C LEU A 31 6.97 8.36 6.56
N ALA A 32 8.01 7.57 6.84
CA ALA A 32 7.90 6.14 7.09
C ALA A 32 7.61 5.85 8.58
N LEU A 33 6.34 5.93 8.97
CA LEU A 33 5.93 5.55 10.33
C LEU A 33 6.13 4.04 10.52
N ASN A 34 6.73 3.64 11.63
CA ASN A 34 6.79 2.22 12.02
C ASN A 34 5.46 1.74 12.62
N ALA A 35 4.63 2.65 13.12
CA ALA A 35 3.28 2.31 13.55
C ALA A 35 2.49 1.77 12.34
N ILE A 36 1.75 0.67 12.46
CA ILE A 36 1.37 -0.06 13.69
C ILE A 36 2.09 -1.41 13.86
N HIS A 37 3.32 -1.51 13.35
CA HIS A 37 4.15 -2.70 13.49
C HIS A 37 4.50 -3.00 14.97
N SER A 38 4.79 -4.27 15.26
CA SER A 38 5.33 -4.68 16.55
C SER A 38 6.70 -4.04 16.85
N PRO A 39 7.11 -3.92 18.13
CA PRO A 39 6.38 -4.28 19.35
C PRO A 39 5.16 -3.38 19.59
N MET A 40 4.10 -3.96 20.15
CA MET A 40 2.84 -3.25 20.43
C MET A 40 2.99 -2.36 21.66
N GLN A 41 3.12 -1.04 21.44
CA GLN A 41 3.36 -0.07 22.51
C GLN A 41 2.55 1.18 22.21
N ALA A 42 1.78 1.68 23.19
CA ALA A 42 1.04 2.92 23.05
C ALA A 42 1.08 3.73 24.36
N PRO A 43 1.14 5.08 24.28
CA PRO A 43 1.01 5.93 25.46
C PRO A 43 -0.33 5.76 26.18
N VAL A 44 -0.32 5.93 27.51
CA VAL A 44 -1.51 5.79 28.37
C VAL A 44 -2.74 6.60 27.90
N PRO A 45 -2.62 7.86 27.43
CA PRO A 45 -3.77 8.61 26.92
C PRO A 45 -4.49 7.91 25.76
N TYR A 46 -3.75 7.31 24.82
CA TYR A 46 -4.35 6.54 23.72
C TYR A 46 -5.00 5.26 24.24
N LEU A 47 -4.37 4.55 25.18
CA LEU A 47 -4.96 3.35 25.78
C LEU A 47 -6.30 3.64 26.47
N LYS A 48 -6.39 4.74 27.20
CA LYS A 48 -7.63 5.18 27.88
C LYS A 48 -8.75 5.45 26.88
N LYS A 49 -8.46 6.05 25.72
CA LYS A 49 -9.45 6.31 24.65
C LYS A 49 -10.15 5.04 24.15
N PHE A 50 -9.50 3.88 24.28
CA PHE A 50 -10.01 2.60 23.82
C PHE A 50 -10.27 1.60 24.96
N GLU A 51 -10.46 2.06 26.19
CA GLU A 51 -10.65 1.19 27.37
C GLU A 51 -11.84 0.22 27.25
N TYR A 52 -12.84 0.56 26.43
CA TYR A 52 -13.99 -0.29 26.13
C TYR A 52 -13.62 -1.55 25.32
N ILE A 53 -12.47 -1.57 24.63
CA ILE A 53 -11.96 -2.74 23.91
C ILE A 53 -11.34 -3.71 24.92
N ARG A 54 -12.04 -4.78 25.27
CA ARG A 54 -11.61 -5.72 26.32
C ARG A 54 -10.32 -6.47 25.97
N ASP A 55 -10.15 -6.86 24.71
CA ASP A 55 -8.93 -7.51 24.25
C ASP A 55 -7.75 -6.53 24.26
N GLU A 56 -6.72 -6.84 25.05
CA GLU A 56 -5.60 -5.94 25.31
C GLU A 56 -4.77 -5.67 24.04
N HIS A 57 -4.50 -6.70 23.25
CA HIS A 57 -3.76 -6.56 22.00
C HIS A 57 -4.51 -5.69 20.99
N ARG A 58 -5.82 -5.85 20.89
CA ARG A 58 -6.69 -5.04 20.03
C ARG A 58 -6.78 -3.61 20.54
N ARG A 59 -6.80 -3.39 21.86
CA ARG A 59 -6.76 -2.06 22.46
C ARG A 59 -5.45 -1.35 22.14
N LEU A 60 -4.32 -2.04 22.29
CA LEU A 60 -2.99 -1.54 21.91
C LEU A 60 -2.94 -1.19 20.42
N PHE A 61 -3.44 -2.08 19.56
CA PHE A 61 -3.52 -1.85 18.13
C PHE A 61 -4.33 -0.59 17.79
N ALA A 62 -5.54 -0.47 18.34
CA ALA A 62 -6.38 0.71 18.15
C ALA A 62 -5.71 2.00 18.65
N ALA A 63 -5.02 1.92 19.80
CA ALA A 63 -4.27 3.04 20.38
C ALA A 63 -3.11 3.49 19.47
N MET A 64 -2.34 2.55 18.91
CA MET A 64 -1.26 2.85 17.95
C MET A 64 -1.82 3.43 16.65
N THR A 65 -2.93 2.88 16.14
CA THR A 65 -3.61 3.41 14.94
C THR A 65 -4.08 4.85 15.17
N ALA A 66 -4.65 5.15 16.35
CA ALA A 66 -5.07 6.51 16.67
C ALA A 66 -3.89 7.49 16.80
N ALA A 67 -2.77 7.05 17.37
CA ALA A 67 -1.56 7.87 17.42
C ALA A 67 -1.00 8.15 16.02
N MET A 68 -1.08 7.17 15.10
CA MET A 68 -0.71 7.35 13.70
C MET A 68 -1.64 8.33 12.98
N ASP A 69 -2.96 8.22 13.21
CA ASP A 69 -3.96 9.14 12.66
C ASP A 69 -3.71 10.59 13.11
N GLU A 70 -3.44 10.80 14.41
CA GLU A 70 -3.08 12.12 14.92
C GLU A 70 -1.75 12.65 14.35
N ALA A 71 -0.77 11.78 14.13
CA ALA A 71 0.50 12.14 13.48
C ALA A 71 0.29 12.59 12.03
N VAL A 72 -0.54 11.87 11.25
CA VAL A 72 -0.94 12.27 9.89
C VAL A 72 -1.72 13.59 9.95
N GLY A 73 -2.65 13.73 10.89
CA GLY A 73 -3.42 14.95 11.12
C GLY A 73 -2.53 16.17 11.40
N ALA A 74 -1.46 16.02 12.18
CA ALA A 74 -0.50 17.09 12.43
C ALA A 74 0.20 17.57 11.15
N VAL A 75 0.56 16.64 10.25
CA VAL A 75 1.16 16.98 8.95
C VAL A 75 0.16 17.72 8.07
N LEU A 76 -1.08 17.22 7.95
CA LEU A 76 -2.13 17.85 7.15
C LEU A 76 -2.47 19.26 7.67
N THR A 77 -2.59 19.42 8.99
CA THR A 77 -2.81 20.72 9.63
C THR A 77 -1.64 21.67 9.36
N LYS A 78 -0.38 21.21 9.47
CA LYS A 78 0.78 22.05 9.15
C LYS A 78 0.78 22.52 7.70
N LEU A 79 0.43 21.65 6.74
CA LEU A 79 0.26 22.06 5.35
C LEU A 79 -0.82 23.13 5.19
N ARG A 80 -1.93 23.02 5.92
CA ARG A 80 -3.03 24.01 5.91
C ARG A 80 -2.60 25.35 6.48
N ASP A 81 -1.99 25.34 7.66
CA ASP A 81 -1.58 26.55 8.38
C ASP A 81 -0.56 27.37 7.58
N LEU A 82 0.25 26.70 6.76
CA LEU A 82 1.22 27.32 5.87
C LEU A 82 0.68 27.66 4.48
N GLY A 83 -0.60 27.37 4.20
CA GLY A 83 -1.22 27.63 2.90
C GLY A 83 -0.71 26.73 1.76
N LEU A 84 -0.20 25.53 2.08
CA LEU A 84 0.44 24.62 1.14
C LEU A 84 -0.48 23.50 0.61
N GLU A 85 -1.67 23.29 1.18
CA GLU A 85 -2.59 22.19 0.83
C GLU A 85 -3.00 22.19 -0.67
N GLU A 86 -3.11 23.36 -1.30
CA GLU A 86 -3.50 23.47 -2.71
C GLU A 86 -2.41 23.00 -3.68
N ASN A 87 -1.14 23.07 -3.26
CA ASN A 87 0.01 22.73 -4.10
C ASN A 87 0.87 21.58 -3.54
N THR A 88 0.27 20.71 -2.72
CA THR A 88 0.94 19.53 -2.17
C THR A 88 0.16 18.27 -2.56
N LEU A 89 0.85 17.32 -3.21
CA LEU A 89 0.34 15.97 -3.37
C LEU A 89 0.68 15.14 -2.13
N VAL A 90 -0.35 14.71 -1.40
CA VAL A 90 -0.24 13.81 -0.26
C VAL A 90 -0.68 12.41 -0.69
N ILE A 91 0.18 11.41 -0.45
CA ILE A 91 -0.13 10.00 -0.63
C ILE A 91 -0.04 9.31 0.73
N PHE A 92 -1.03 8.47 1.04
CA PHE A 92 -1.00 7.57 2.19
C PHE A 92 -1.17 6.13 1.70
N LEU A 93 -0.27 5.23 2.12
CA LEU A 93 -0.38 3.80 1.86
C LEU A 93 0.25 2.98 2.98
N SER A 94 -0.18 1.72 3.10
CA SER A 94 0.54 0.70 3.88
C SER A 94 1.64 0.07 3.02
N ASP A 95 2.73 -0.40 3.64
CA ASP A 95 3.83 -1.10 2.97
C ASP A 95 3.46 -2.55 2.59
N ASN A 96 2.59 -3.18 3.37
CA ASN A 96 2.00 -4.50 3.12
C ASN A 96 0.66 -4.65 3.87
N GLY A 97 0.00 -5.78 3.63
CA GLY A 97 -1.21 -6.16 4.36
C GLY A 97 -0.94 -6.55 5.82
N GLY A 98 -1.95 -6.49 6.67
CA GLY A 98 -1.82 -6.71 8.11
C GLY A 98 -1.37 -8.14 8.46
N PRO A 99 -0.50 -8.32 9.48
CA PRO A 99 -0.10 -9.64 9.96
C PRO A 99 -1.17 -10.24 10.89
N THR A 100 -2.30 -10.64 10.32
CA THR A 100 -3.50 -11.13 11.07
C THR A 100 -3.24 -12.36 11.93
N ALA A 101 -2.21 -13.15 11.61
CA ALA A 101 -1.80 -14.30 12.41
C ALA A 101 -0.90 -13.92 13.61
N GLU A 102 -0.16 -12.81 13.51
CA GLU A 102 0.80 -12.37 14.53
C GLU A 102 0.20 -11.32 15.48
N LEU A 103 -0.75 -10.53 14.98
CA LEU A 103 -1.35 -9.39 15.67
C LEU A 103 -2.86 -9.35 15.44
N THR A 104 -3.57 -8.53 16.19
CA THR A 104 -5.02 -8.28 16.08
C THR A 104 -5.40 -7.37 14.89
N SER A 105 -4.56 -7.32 13.86
CA SER A 105 -4.87 -6.62 12.61
C SER A 105 -6.03 -7.31 11.88
N GLY A 106 -6.68 -6.60 10.96
CA GLY A 106 -7.78 -7.17 10.16
C GLY A 106 -7.68 -6.71 8.72
N ASN A 107 -7.69 -7.65 7.79
CA ASN A 107 -7.68 -7.39 6.34
C ASN A 107 -9.09 -7.46 5.72
N GLY A 108 -10.14 -7.42 6.56
CA GLY A 108 -11.54 -7.47 6.12
C GLY A 108 -11.88 -8.78 5.39
N ALA A 109 -12.52 -8.67 4.24
CA ALA A 109 -12.91 -9.82 3.40
C ALA A 109 -11.75 -10.40 2.57
N LEU A 110 -10.55 -9.82 2.65
CA LEU A 110 -9.40 -10.24 1.85
C LEU A 110 -8.73 -11.47 2.48
N ARG A 111 -8.36 -12.45 1.66
CA ARG A 111 -7.68 -13.67 2.12
C ARG A 111 -6.21 -13.38 2.42
N GLY A 112 -5.73 -13.95 3.51
CA GLY A 112 -4.34 -13.90 3.91
C GLY A 112 -3.91 -12.58 4.57
N GLY A 113 -2.59 -12.42 4.71
CA GLY A 113 -1.96 -11.29 5.39
C GLY A 113 -0.50 -11.14 5.06
N LYS A 114 0.23 -10.37 5.88
CA LYS A 114 1.67 -10.10 5.73
C LYS A 114 2.47 -11.36 5.31
N GLY A 115 3.29 -11.23 4.28
CA GLY A 115 4.13 -12.32 3.75
C GLY A 115 3.44 -13.30 2.79
N GLN A 116 2.13 -13.15 2.57
CA GLN A 116 1.37 -13.93 1.60
C GLN A 116 1.02 -13.09 0.37
N LEU A 117 0.82 -13.75 -0.78
CA LEU A 117 0.47 -13.08 -2.04
C LEU A 117 -1.04 -13.15 -2.37
N TYR A 118 -1.86 -13.64 -1.45
CA TYR A 118 -3.31 -13.40 -1.46
C TYR A 118 -3.62 -11.91 -1.24
N GLU A 119 -4.82 -11.44 -1.60
CA GLU A 119 -5.18 -10.01 -1.59
C GLU A 119 -4.94 -9.37 -0.23
N GLY A 120 -5.15 -10.09 0.88
CA GLY A 120 -4.93 -9.58 2.22
C GLY A 120 -3.47 -9.30 2.57
N GLY A 121 -2.50 -9.80 1.79
CA GLY A 121 -1.07 -9.49 1.95
C GLY A 121 -0.55 -8.38 1.04
N ILE A 122 -1.18 -8.17 -0.12
CA ILE A 122 -0.67 -7.25 -1.17
C ILE A 122 -1.61 -6.08 -1.52
N ARG A 123 -2.89 -6.14 -1.16
CA ARG A 123 -3.85 -5.06 -1.36
C ARG A 123 -3.95 -4.23 -0.08
N VAL A 124 -3.54 -2.97 -0.19
CA VAL A 124 -3.39 -2.05 0.94
C VAL A 124 -4.32 -0.85 0.82
N PRO A 125 -4.66 -0.15 1.93
CA PRO A 125 -5.20 1.19 1.85
C PRO A 125 -4.27 2.08 1.03
N PHE A 126 -4.84 2.86 0.11
CA PHE A 126 -4.11 3.78 -0.74
C PHE A 126 -4.97 5.02 -0.97
N LEU A 127 -4.51 6.18 -0.50
CA LEU A 127 -5.22 7.44 -0.59
C LEU A 127 -4.33 8.48 -1.26
N ALA A 128 -4.92 9.36 -2.06
CA ALA A 128 -4.25 10.50 -2.67
C ALA A 128 -5.08 11.76 -2.48
N GLN A 129 -4.41 12.87 -2.14
CA GLN A 129 -5.02 14.19 -2.03
C GLN A 129 -4.10 15.24 -2.66
N TRP A 130 -4.68 16.10 -3.48
CA TRP A 130 -4.03 17.33 -3.96
C TRP A 130 -5.14 18.34 -4.25
N LYS A 131 -5.45 19.22 -3.30
CA LYS A 131 -6.70 20.02 -3.35
C LYS A 131 -6.84 20.85 -4.63
N GLY A 132 -5.74 21.43 -5.11
CA GLY A 132 -5.74 22.25 -6.33
C GLY A 132 -5.76 21.47 -7.65
N ARG A 133 -5.76 20.12 -7.62
CA ARG A 133 -5.62 19.27 -8.82
C ARG A 133 -6.55 18.06 -8.87
N ILE A 134 -6.82 17.41 -7.74
CA ILE A 134 -7.58 16.16 -7.63
C ILE A 134 -8.94 16.48 -7.02
N ALA A 135 -10.02 16.07 -7.70
CA ALA A 135 -11.37 16.25 -7.18
C ALA A 135 -11.60 15.41 -5.92
N ALA A 136 -12.22 16.00 -4.90
CA ALA A 136 -12.50 15.32 -3.64
C ALA A 136 -13.61 14.26 -3.77
N GLY A 137 -13.62 13.29 -2.84
CA GLY A 137 -14.70 12.32 -2.70
C GLY A 137 -14.74 11.23 -3.78
N GLN A 138 -13.65 11.05 -4.53
CA GLN A 138 -13.57 10.03 -5.57
C GLN A 138 -13.12 8.67 -5.02
N THR A 139 -13.66 7.60 -5.62
CA THR A 139 -13.11 6.24 -5.52
C THR A 139 -12.66 5.82 -6.91
N ILE A 140 -11.47 5.22 -7.01
CA ILE A 140 -10.87 4.76 -8.26
C ILE A 140 -10.63 3.25 -8.13
N ASP A 141 -11.31 2.48 -8.97
CA ASP A 141 -11.25 1.01 -8.94
C ASP A 141 -10.16 0.43 -9.87
N ASP A 142 -9.50 1.29 -10.65
CA ASP A 142 -8.37 0.90 -11.51
C ASP A 142 -7.26 0.25 -10.66
N PRO A 143 -6.74 -0.94 -11.04
CA PRO A 143 -5.63 -1.55 -10.32
C PRO A 143 -4.35 -0.70 -10.41
N VAL A 144 -3.78 -0.37 -9.25
CA VAL A 144 -2.52 0.37 -9.10
C VAL A 144 -1.52 -0.43 -8.28
N ILE A 145 -0.24 -0.08 -8.39
CA ILE A 145 0.86 -0.66 -7.61
C ILE A 145 1.78 0.44 -7.11
N SER A 146 2.46 0.25 -5.98
CA SER A 146 3.35 1.27 -5.39
C SER A 146 4.46 1.74 -6.34
N LEU A 147 4.84 0.93 -7.34
CA LEU A 147 5.78 1.31 -8.39
C LEU A 147 5.31 2.52 -9.23
N ASP A 148 4.00 2.77 -9.26
CA ASP A 148 3.40 3.91 -9.97
C ASP A 148 3.69 5.25 -9.29
N LEU A 149 4.05 5.23 -8.00
CA LEU A 149 4.33 6.47 -7.25
C LEU A 149 5.51 7.22 -7.84
N PHE A 150 6.57 6.50 -8.24
CA PHE A 150 7.76 7.14 -8.79
C PHE A 150 7.48 7.95 -10.08
N PRO A 151 6.93 7.37 -11.17
CA PRO A 151 6.57 8.15 -12.35
C PRO A 151 5.48 9.20 -12.07
N THR A 152 4.57 8.96 -11.11
CA THR A 152 3.59 9.98 -10.69
C THR A 152 4.26 11.19 -10.07
N PHE A 153 5.26 11.00 -9.21
CA PHE A 153 6.01 12.08 -8.59
C PHE A 153 6.89 12.83 -9.60
N LEU A 154 7.50 12.11 -10.54
CA LEU A 154 8.22 12.75 -11.65
C LEU A 154 7.31 13.66 -12.48
N GLU A 155 6.13 13.17 -12.88
CA GLU A 155 5.17 13.99 -13.63
C GLU A 155 4.68 15.19 -12.80
N ALA A 156 4.36 14.99 -11.52
CA ALA A 156 3.93 16.05 -10.61
C ALA A 156 4.99 17.14 -10.43
N ALA A 157 6.28 16.77 -10.43
CA ALA A 157 7.42 17.67 -10.35
C ALA A 157 7.86 18.24 -11.71
N ALA A 158 7.18 17.88 -12.81
CA ALA A 158 7.59 18.20 -14.18
C ALA A 158 9.03 17.75 -14.52
N ILE A 159 9.47 16.63 -13.94
CA ILE A 159 10.77 16.01 -14.20
C ILE A 159 10.57 14.88 -15.22
N PRO A 160 11.29 14.89 -16.36
CA PRO A 160 11.18 13.80 -17.32
C PRO A 160 11.73 12.49 -16.70
N PRO A 161 11.16 11.32 -17.05
CA PRO A 161 11.80 10.06 -16.69
C PRO A 161 13.22 10.05 -17.25
N GLY A 162 14.19 9.75 -16.40
CA GLY A 162 15.58 9.63 -16.79
C GLY A 162 15.83 8.42 -17.69
N ARG A 163 17.05 7.90 -17.69
CA ARG A 163 17.43 6.72 -18.51
C ARG A 163 16.89 5.38 -17.99
N PHE A 164 16.08 5.39 -16.94
CA PHE A 164 15.60 4.17 -16.30
C PHE A 164 14.36 3.64 -17.02
N ARG A 165 14.31 2.32 -17.22
CA ARG A 165 13.07 1.64 -17.56
C ARG A 165 12.22 1.57 -16.28
N LEU A 166 11.04 2.18 -16.31
CA LEU A 166 10.08 2.15 -15.21
C LEU A 166 9.01 1.09 -15.48
N ASP A 167 8.68 0.30 -14.46
CA ASP A 167 7.59 -0.69 -14.53
C ASP A 167 6.23 -0.09 -14.14
N GLY A 168 6.25 1.00 -13.38
CA GLY A 168 5.08 1.80 -13.04
C GLY A 168 4.67 2.76 -14.15
N LEU A 169 3.47 3.32 -14.03
CA LEU A 169 2.97 4.44 -14.84
C LEU A 169 2.54 5.59 -13.94
N SER A 170 2.47 6.80 -14.48
CA SER A 170 1.95 7.93 -13.73
C SER A 170 0.43 7.81 -13.55
N LEU A 171 -0.03 7.93 -12.31
CA LEU A 171 -1.44 7.98 -11.95
C LEU A 171 -2.04 9.37 -12.16
N LEU A 172 -1.21 10.41 -12.37
CA LEU A 172 -1.67 11.80 -12.35
C LEU A 172 -2.76 12.11 -13.39
N PRO A 173 -2.70 11.63 -14.66
CA PRO A 173 -3.79 11.82 -15.61
C PRO A 173 -5.11 11.20 -15.14
N ARG A 174 -5.04 10.05 -14.46
CA ARG A 174 -6.21 9.36 -13.92
C ARG A 174 -6.78 10.05 -12.68
N LEU A 175 -5.90 10.50 -11.78
CA LEU A 175 -6.27 11.21 -10.55
C LEU A 175 -6.86 12.60 -10.83
N THR A 176 -6.41 13.27 -11.89
CA THR A 176 -6.90 14.60 -12.27
C THR A 176 -8.06 14.58 -13.28
N GLY A 177 -8.61 13.40 -13.57
CA GLY A 177 -9.75 13.22 -14.48
C GLY A 177 -9.45 13.45 -15.97
N LYS A 178 -8.18 13.64 -16.34
CA LYS A 178 -7.75 13.74 -17.75
C LYS A 178 -7.86 12.39 -18.49
N GLN A 179 -7.84 11.29 -17.74
CA GLN A 179 -8.00 9.94 -18.23
C GLN A 179 -9.09 9.21 -17.44
N LYS A 180 -9.98 8.50 -18.15
CA LYS A 180 -11.12 7.80 -17.55
C LYS A 180 -10.72 6.50 -16.84
N SER A 181 -9.75 5.78 -17.38
CA SER A 181 -9.26 4.49 -16.87
C SER A 181 -7.78 4.31 -17.20
N LEU A 182 -7.05 3.62 -16.35
CA LEU A 182 -5.66 3.23 -16.63
C LEU A 182 -5.59 2.18 -17.74
N PRO A 183 -4.48 2.11 -18.50
CA PRO A 183 -4.28 1.01 -19.43
C PRO A 183 -4.21 -0.33 -18.67
N GLU A 184 -4.82 -1.37 -19.23
CA GLU A 184 -4.68 -2.72 -18.68
C GLU A 184 -3.23 -3.18 -18.78
N ARG A 185 -2.71 -3.75 -17.69
CA ARG A 185 -1.37 -4.33 -17.60
C ARG A 185 -1.33 -5.42 -16.54
N ALA A 186 -0.30 -6.25 -16.59
CA ALA A 186 0.01 -7.16 -15.50
C ALA A 186 0.63 -6.39 -14.31
N LEU A 187 0.12 -6.69 -13.12
CA LEU A 187 0.77 -6.40 -11.85
C LEU A 187 1.37 -7.72 -11.34
N PHE A 188 2.62 -7.69 -10.90
CA PHE A 188 3.40 -8.89 -10.63
C PHE A 188 4.06 -8.83 -9.26
N TRP A 189 4.04 -9.95 -8.54
CA TRP A 189 4.68 -10.10 -7.23
C TRP A 189 5.50 -11.39 -7.19
N ARG A 190 6.69 -11.30 -6.58
CA ARG A 190 7.54 -12.45 -6.27
C ARG A 190 8.17 -12.28 -4.90
N TYR A 191 7.98 -13.26 -4.03
CA TYR A 191 8.54 -13.27 -2.67
C TYR A 191 8.96 -14.69 -2.29
N GLY A 192 10.27 -14.95 -2.26
CA GLY A 192 10.80 -16.30 -2.13
C GLY A 192 10.26 -17.21 -3.24
N ALA A 193 9.64 -18.33 -2.86
CA ALA A 193 8.97 -19.25 -3.78
C ALA A 193 7.56 -18.81 -4.20
N ASN A 194 6.99 -17.79 -3.53
CA ASN A 194 5.65 -17.29 -3.81
C ASN A 194 5.69 -16.40 -5.06
N ILE A 195 4.68 -16.53 -5.91
CA ILE A 195 4.52 -15.72 -7.12
C ILE A 195 3.05 -15.43 -7.37
N ALA A 196 2.74 -14.22 -7.84
CA ALA A 196 1.39 -13.84 -8.22
C ALA A 196 1.41 -12.88 -9.41
N LEU A 197 0.35 -12.94 -10.21
CA LEU A 197 0.10 -11.99 -11.30
C LEU A 197 -1.38 -11.61 -11.30
N ARG A 198 -1.67 -10.31 -11.43
CA ARG A 198 -3.01 -9.78 -11.65
C ARG A 198 -3.07 -9.07 -13.00
N ARG A 199 -4.08 -9.37 -13.81
CA ARG A 199 -4.39 -8.65 -15.05
C ARG A 199 -5.87 -8.33 -15.09
N GLY A 200 -6.19 -7.06 -15.00
CA GLY A 200 -7.56 -6.60 -14.78
C GLY A 200 -8.15 -7.21 -13.50
N ASP A 201 -9.27 -7.92 -13.65
CA ASP A 201 -9.97 -8.60 -12.55
C ASP A 201 -9.50 -10.03 -12.30
N TRP A 202 -8.62 -10.57 -13.16
CA TRP A 202 -8.11 -11.93 -13.02
C TRP A 202 -6.79 -11.96 -12.27
N LYS A 203 -6.66 -12.90 -11.35
CA LYS A 203 -5.43 -13.12 -10.58
C LYS A 203 -5.05 -14.58 -10.59
N ILE A 204 -3.76 -14.86 -10.77
CA ILE A 204 -3.16 -16.15 -10.47
C ILE A 204 -2.17 -16.02 -9.33
N VAL A 205 -2.09 -17.04 -8.49
CA VAL A 205 -1.19 -17.07 -7.33
C VAL A 205 -0.70 -18.48 -7.08
N ARG A 206 0.59 -18.60 -6.79
CA ARG A 206 1.18 -19.79 -6.19
C ARG A 206 1.80 -19.37 -4.87
N GLN A 207 1.13 -19.75 -3.79
CA GLN A 207 1.54 -19.51 -2.42
C GLN A 207 2.11 -20.81 -1.84
N ALA A 208 3.33 -20.75 -1.31
CA ALA A 208 3.94 -21.84 -0.56
C ALA A 208 3.05 -22.22 0.62
N THR A 209 2.75 -23.51 0.73
CA THR A 209 1.95 -24.06 1.83
C THR A 209 2.88 -24.71 2.86
N PRO A 210 2.62 -24.55 4.17
CA PRO A 210 3.37 -25.28 5.19
C PRO A 210 3.26 -26.79 5.01
N GLY A 211 4.38 -27.51 5.19
CA GLY A 211 4.44 -28.97 5.11
C GLY A 211 4.78 -29.51 3.72
N PRO A 212 4.60 -30.83 3.48
CA PRO A 212 5.08 -31.51 2.27
C PRO A 212 4.20 -31.28 1.03
N LYS A 213 3.07 -30.55 1.17
CA LYS A 213 2.16 -30.32 0.05
C LYS A 213 2.79 -29.37 -0.95
N GLN A 214 2.81 -29.79 -2.21
CA GLN A 214 3.24 -28.93 -3.30
C GLN A 214 2.20 -27.83 -3.53
N SER A 215 2.64 -26.58 -3.51
CA SER A 215 1.78 -25.43 -3.82
C SER A 215 1.30 -25.52 -5.26
N THR A 216 -0.02 -25.51 -5.46
CA THR A 216 -0.64 -25.45 -6.78
C THR A 216 -0.82 -24.00 -7.24
N LEU A 217 -0.88 -23.78 -8.55
CA LEU A 217 -1.28 -22.49 -9.11
C LEU A 217 -2.80 -22.35 -9.03
N GLU A 218 -3.28 -21.34 -8.31
CA GLU A 218 -4.70 -21.01 -8.18
C GLU A 218 -5.04 -19.83 -9.11
N MET A 219 -6.29 -19.75 -9.56
CA MET A 219 -6.80 -18.65 -10.39
C MET A 219 -8.14 -18.13 -9.85
N PHE A 220 -8.27 -16.82 -9.73
CA PHE A 220 -9.44 -16.16 -9.15
C PHE A 220 -9.94 -15.02 -10.04
N TYR A 221 -11.25 -14.80 -10.01
CA TYR A 221 -11.90 -13.63 -10.63
C TYR A 221 -12.33 -12.65 -9.53
N LEU A 222 -11.47 -11.66 -9.25
CA LEU A 222 -11.54 -10.81 -8.06
C LEU A 222 -12.78 -9.90 -8.00
N LYS A 223 -13.37 -9.59 -9.16
CA LYS A 223 -14.59 -8.76 -9.21
C LYS A 223 -15.78 -9.40 -8.50
N GLU A 224 -15.85 -10.72 -8.53
CA GLU A 224 -16.91 -11.51 -7.88
C GLU A 224 -16.41 -12.21 -6.60
N ASP A 225 -15.09 -12.36 -6.45
CA ASP A 225 -14.46 -13.15 -5.41
C ASP A 225 -13.21 -12.46 -4.85
N THR A 226 -13.40 -11.30 -4.20
CA THR A 226 -12.29 -10.55 -3.59
C THR A 226 -11.60 -11.31 -2.44
N GLY A 227 -12.27 -12.33 -1.89
CA GLY A 227 -11.76 -13.20 -0.84
C GLY A 227 -11.01 -14.42 -1.38
N GLU A 228 -10.88 -14.58 -2.70
CA GLU A 228 -10.13 -15.68 -3.32
C GLU A 228 -10.57 -17.05 -2.79
N MET A 229 -11.88 -17.26 -2.70
CA MET A 229 -12.50 -18.45 -2.12
C MET A 229 -12.75 -19.55 -3.16
N ARG A 230 -12.92 -19.19 -4.44
CA ARG A 230 -13.23 -20.13 -5.52
C ARG A 230 -12.09 -20.17 -6.54
N ASN A 231 -11.24 -21.18 -6.42
CA ASN A 231 -10.21 -21.45 -7.42
C ASN A 231 -10.85 -21.92 -8.74
N ARG A 232 -10.74 -21.10 -9.79
CA ARG A 232 -11.27 -21.34 -11.14
C ARG A 232 -10.25 -21.94 -12.11
N ALA A 233 -9.07 -22.36 -11.64
CA ALA A 233 -8.01 -22.92 -12.49
C ALA A 233 -8.48 -24.10 -13.37
N ALA A 234 -9.34 -24.98 -12.84
CA ALA A 234 -9.91 -26.10 -13.58
C ALA A 234 -11.09 -25.72 -14.50
N GLU A 235 -11.71 -24.55 -14.27
CA GLU A 235 -12.90 -24.10 -15.01
C GLU A 235 -12.52 -23.45 -16.35
N ASP A 236 -11.36 -22.77 -16.41
CA ASP A 236 -10.86 -22.12 -17.63
C ASP A 236 -9.34 -22.35 -17.78
N PRO A 237 -8.93 -23.56 -18.21
CA PRO A 237 -7.51 -23.91 -18.34
C PRO A 237 -6.78 -23.06 -19.40
N GLY A 238 -7.51 -22.56 -20.42
CA GLY A 238 -6.95 -21.68 -21.44
C GLY A 238 -6.51 -20.34 -20.87
N ARG A 239 -7.36 -19.71 -20.05
CA ARG A 239 -7.02 -18.47 -19.34
C ARG A 239 -5.90 -18.65 -18.33
N LEU A 240 -5.96 -19.75 -17.55
CA LEU A 240 -4.88 -20.09 -16.62
C LEU A 240 -3.54 -20.16 -17.35
N GLN A 241 -3.50 -20.86 -18.49
CA GLN A 241 -2.28 -20.99 -19.28
C GLN A 241 -1.80 -19.64 -19.84
N GLY A 242 -2.72 -18.79 -20.31
CA GLY A 242 -2.39 -17.44 -20.78
C GLY A 242 -1.75 -16.58 -19.70
N LEU A 243 -2.38 -16.49 -18.52
CA LEU A 243 -1.86 -15.74 -17.37
C LEU A 243 -0.54 -16.32 -16.86
N LYS A 244 -0.41 -17.65 -16.86
CA LYS A 244 0.82 -18.34 -16.46
C LYS A 244 1.98 -18.01 -17.40
N ASN A 245 1.74 -17.99 -18.72
CA ASN A 245 2.76 -17.64 -19.69
C ASN A 245 3.29 -16.20 -19.47
N GLU A 246 2.39 -15.26 -19.19
CA GLU A 246 2.76 -13.87 -18.88
C GLU A 246 3.55 -13.78 -17.56
N MET A 247 3.12 -14.50 -16.52
CA MET A 247 3.81 -14.57 -15.24
C MET A 247 5.22 -15.17 -15.37
N ASP A 248 5.37 -16.23 -16.15
CA ASP A 248 6.66 -16.88 -16.39
C ASP A 248 7.61 -15.98 -17.19
N GLU A 249 7.08 -15.23 -18.16
CA GLU A 249 7.87 -14.25 -18.93
C GLU A 249 8.40 -13.12 -18.04
N LEU A 250 7.55 -12.52 -17.21
CA LEU A 250 7.98 -11.51 -16.25
C LEU A 250 9.00 -12.08 -15.25
N ASN A 251 8.77 -13.30 -14.76
CA ASN A 251 9.69 -13.96 -13.84
C ASN A 251 11.08 -14.20 -14.44
N ARG A 252 11.18 -14.53 -15.74
CA ARG A 252 12.47 -14.70 -16.43
C ARG A 252 13.30 -13.42 -16.51
N GLN A 253 12.67 -12.26 -16.47
CA GLN A 253 13.35 -10.97 -16.51
C GLN A 253 13.93 -10.56 -15.14
N MET A 254 13.60 -11.31 -14.06
CA MET A 254 14.03 -10.97 -12.72
C MET A 254 15.46 -11.41 -12.44
N ALA A 255 16.23 -10.53 -11.80
CA ALA A 255 17.55 -10.89 -11.27
C ALA A 255 17.44 -11.95 -10.16
N ALA A 256 18.53 -12.71 -9.98
CA ALA A 256 18.69 -13.57 -8.82
C ALA A 256 18.67 -12.73 -7.53
N PRO A 257 18.11 -13.25 -6.41
CA PRO A 257 18.19 -12.57 -5.12
C PRO A 257 19.65 -12.30 -4.74
N LEU A 258 19.91 -11.09 -4.23
CA LEU A 258 21.24 -10.70 -3.78
C LEU A 258 21.53 -11.15 -2.33
N TRP A 259 20.49 -11.50 -1.57
CA TRP A 259 20.52 -12.04 -0.22
C TRP A 259 19.29 -12.92 0.05
#